data_AF-A0A7V6MU50-F1
#
_entry.id   AF-A0A7V6MU50-F1
#
_cell.length_a   1.000
_cell.length_b   1.000
_cell.length_c   1.000
_cell.angle_alpha   90.00
_cell.angle_beta   90.00
_cell.angle_gamma   90.00
#
_symmetry.space_group_name_H-M   'P 1'
#
loop_
_entity.id
_entity.type
_entity.pdbx_description
1 polymer ?
#
loop_
_entity_poly.entity_id
_entity_poly.type
_entity_poly.pdbx_seq_one_letter_code
_entity_poly.pdbx_strand_id
1 'polypeptide(L)'
;MKKKVLILSAVVLTAVMLLSSAAIGAVGARDIKAHYRNIKIKVNGKIIDAGDTEPFIYNDRTYVPIRLVSEALDKIVEWDNNQSIVIINDKSPSQIAQQLAAKDAEIQRLTYQSSMLQNKVIELDKALKDLESEKKEIEDKKSNPDEYLEDYLYDEYSKWNSIRFDYKVKESKGDLKLTIEFDRSDYKSEWNKLTDRKIENWLNDIYDYAADEFPKAGFEGSIRDTDKRENLVEFEESKGKLKVKFYDDVGYYEDLEDDLNYYFGSGLTAYHKDFGKLKADIEVDVYDYDDEIYITVIVDTSRYSDEWDDVFDTAAAEDWLYDIMDYAYKEYKDYWIEGHVENSKGKTQATFECSSSGRMKIYWK
;
A
#
# COMPACT_ATOMS: atom_id res chain seq x y z
N MET A 1 18.75 -62.63 110.99
CA MET A 1 17.65 -61.69 110.70
C MET A 1 18.12 -60.25 110.37
N LYS A 2 19.19 -59.73 110.99
CA LYS A 2 19.66 -58.34 110.78
C LYS A 2 20.05 -57.94 109.35
N LYS A 3 20.63 -58.85 108.54
CA LYS A 3 20.98 -58.57 107.13
C LYS A 3 19.77 -58.45 106.19
N LYS A 4 18.66 -59.16 106.46
CA LYS A 4 17.45 -59.10 105.62
C LYS A 4 16.63 -57.82 105.85
N VAL A 5 16.64 -57.29 107.08
CA VAL A 5 15.96 -56.02 107.42
C VAL A 5 16.70 -54.82 106.83
N LEU A 6 18.04 -54.84 106.84
CA LEU A 6 18.87 -53.79 106.22
C LEU A 6 18.68 -53.69 104.69
N ILE A 7 18.54 -54.84 104.02
CA ILE A 7 18.27 -54.89 102.58
C ILE A 7 16.85 -54.37 102.28
N LEU A 8 15.85 -54.72 103.09
CA LEU A 8 14.48 -54.21 102.90
C LEU A 8 14.39 -52.68 103.09
N SER A 9 15.07 -52.14 104.11
CA SER A 9 15.11 -50.69 104.34
C SER A 9 15.86 -49.93 103.24
N ALA A 10 16.92 -50.53 102.66
CA ALA A 10 17.65 -49.94 101.55
C ALA A 10 16.82 -49.94 100.25
N VAL A 11 16.02 -50.97 100.01
CA VAL A 11 15.11 -51.05 98.85
C VAL A 11 13.93 -50.07 98.98
N VAL A 12 13.40 -49.87 100.18
CA VAL A 12 12.32 -48.89 100.41
C VAL A 12 12.85 -47.44 100.30
N LEU A 13 14.05 -47.14 100.82
CA LEU A 13 14.65 -45.80 100.67
C LEU A 13 15.03 -45.49 99.21
N THR A 14 15.50 -46.48 98.45
CA THR A 14 15.76 -46.30 97.01
C THR A 14 14.47 -46.18 96.20
N ALA A 15 13.39 -46.90 96.55
CA ALA A 15 12.09 -46.74 95.91
C ALA A 15 11.42 -45.38 96.20
N VAL A 16 11.62 -44.81 97.41
CA VAL A 16 11.09 -43.49 97.76
C VAL A 16 11.92 -42.36 97.11
N MET A 17 13.23 -42.51 96.95
CA MET A 17 14.07 -41.54 96.24
C MET A 17 13.85 -41.52 94.72
N LEU A 18 13.34 -42.60 94.13
CA LEU A 18 13.01 -42.67 92.70
C LEU A 18 11.67 -41.98 92.34
N LEU A 19 10.87 -41.59 93.33
CA LEU A 19 9.56 -40.94 93.10
C LEU A 19 9.59 -39.41 93.20
N SER A 20 10.72 -38.79 93.54
CA SER A 20 10.81 -37.33 93.78
C SER A 20 11.54 -36.53 92.71
N SER A 21 11.89 -37.11 91.56
CA SER A 21 12.59 -36.37 90.49
C SER A 21 11.83 -36.44 89.17
N ALA A 22 10.91 -35.49 88.97
CA ALA A 22 10.75 -34.71 87.73
C ALA A 22 9.41 -33.95 87.74
N ALA A 23 9.38 -32.79 88.39
CA ALA A 23 8.60 -31.67 87.88
C ALA A 23 9.56 -30.81 87.04
N ILE A 24 10.03 -31.36 85.93
CA ILE A 24 10.68 -30.57 84.88
C ILE A 24 9.54 -29.77 84.26
N GLY A 25 9.57 -28.45 84.40
CA GLY A 25 8.65 -27.57 83.68
C GLY A 25 8.74 -27.90 82.20
N ALA A 26 7.70 -28.51 81.65
CA ALA A 26 7.67 -28.92 80.26
C ALA A 26 7.72 -27.66 79.38
N VAL A 27 8.92 -27.34 78.89
CA VAL A 27 9.12 -26.57 77.66
C VAL A 27 8.77 -27.52 76.53
N GLY A 28 7.48 -27.63 76.25
CA GLY A 28 6.92 -28.51 75.22
C GLY A 28 5.80 -27.79 74.49
N ALA A 29 5.62 -28.13 73.21
CA ALA A 29 4.54 -27.58 72.40
C ALA A 29 3.17 -27.87 73.05
N ARG A 30 2.29 -26.87 73.02
CA ARG A 30 0.91 -26.99 73.48
C ARG A 30 -0.02 -26.61 72.34
N ASP A 31 -1.02 -27.44 72.10
CA ASP A 31 -2.09 -27.10 71.18
C ASP A 31 -2.96 -25.99 71.80
N ILE A 32 -3.24 -24.97 71.01
CA ILE A 32 -4.17 -23.90 71.35
C ILE A 32 -5.33 -23.88 70.36
N LYS A 33 -6.55 -23.62 70.84
CA LYS A 33 -7.70 -23.32 69.97
C LYS A 33 -7.80 -21.81 69.79
N ALA A 34 -7.50 -21.32 68.60
CA ALA A 34 -7.55 -19.90 68.25
C ALA A 34 -8.76 -19.59 67.35
N HIS A 35 -9.28 -18.36 67.45
CA HIS A 35 -10.36 -17.85 66.60
C HIS A 35 -9.83 -16.79 65.65
N TYR A 36 -10.05 -16.99 64.35
CA TYR A 36 -9.74 -16.03 63.30
C TYR A 36 -11.02 -15.28 62.90
N ARG A 37 -10.95 -13.95 62.82
CA ARG A 37 -12.12 -13.09 62.56
C ARG A 37 -11.82 -11.98 61.54
N ASN A 38 -10.86 -12.18 60.62
CA ASN A 38 -10.45 -11.17 59.65
C ASN A 38 -10.07 -9.84 60.33
N ILE A 39 -9.25 -9.94 61.38
CA ILE A 39 -8.88 -8.80 62.21
C ILE A 39 -7.97 -7.87 61.41
N LYS A 40 -8.37 -6.60 61.28
CA LYS A 40 -7.60 -5.59 60.57
C LYS A 40 -6.69 -4.82 61.52
N ILE A 41 -5.45 -4.61 61.08
CA ILE A 41 -4.47 -3.78 61.80
C ILE A 41 -4.38 -2.45 61.07
N LYS A 42 -4.47 -1.33 61.81
CA LYS A 42 -4.36 0.02 61.27
C LYS A 42 -3.25 0.77 61.99
N VAL A 43 -2.21 1.16 61.25
CA VAL A 43 -1.06 1.92 61.76
C VAL A 43 -0.99 3.25 61.04
N ASN A 44 -0.89 4.36 61.77
CA ASN A 44 -0.84 5.72 61.21
C ASN A 44 -1.95 6.00 60.17
N GLY A 45 -3.17 5.52 60.43
CA GLY A 45 -4.29 5.74 59.52
C GLY A 45 -4.40 4.74 58.36
N LYS A 46 -3.39 3.90 58.12
CA LYS A 46 -3.35 2.93 57.01
C LYS A 46 -3.62 1.51 57.50
N ILE A 47 -4.50 0.79 56.82
CA ILE A 47 -4.68 -0.66 57.05
C ILE A 47 -3.47 -1.37 56.46
N ILE A 48 -2.79 -2.18 57.28
CA ILE A 48 -1.65 -2.99 56.84
C ILE A 48 -2.12 -4.41 56.53
N ASP A 49 -1.59 -4.97 55.46
CA ASP A 49 -1.87 -6.35 55.08
C ASP A 49 -1.08 -7.30 55.99
N ALA A 50 -1.78 -8.24 56.62
CA ALA A 50 -1.19 -9.20 57.54
C ALA A 50 -0.68 -10.48 56.84
N GLY A 51 -1.03 -10.68 55.56
CA GLY A 51 -0.63 -11.85 54.78
C GLY A 51 -0.86 -13.17 55.53
N ASP A 52 0.15 -14.04 55.51
CA ASP A 52 0.13 -15.34 56.19
C ASP A 52 0.25 -15.27 57.73
N THR A 53 0.46 -14.07 58.27
CA THR A 53 0.55 -13.82 59.73
C THR A 53 -0.74 -13.19 60.25
N GLU A 54 -1.89 -13.78 59.94
CA GLU A 54 -3.18 -13.21 60.35
C GLU A 54 -3.30 -13.15 61.90
N PRO A 55 -3.75 -12.00 62.47
CA PRO A 55 -4.04 -11.92 63.90
C PRO A 55 -5.18 -12.84 64.30
N PHE A 56 -5.13 -13.35 65.53
CA PHE A 56 -6.12 -14.29 66.05
C PHE A 56 -6.48 -13.98 67.50
N ILE A 57 -7.59 -14.54 67.97
CA ILE A 57 -8.05 -14.41 69.35
C ILE A 57 -7.83 -15.74 70.07
N TYR A 58 -7.17 -15.68 71.23
CA TYR A 58 -6.99 -16.81 72.14
C TYR A 58 -7.20 -16.34 73.58
N ASN A 59 -8.04 -17.03 74.35
CA ASN A 59 -8.40 -16.67 75.73
C ASN A 59 -8.78 -15.18 75.89
N ASP A 60 -9.72 -14.71 75.05
CA ASP A 60 -10.21 -13.32 75.01
C ASP A 60 -9.14 -12.24 74.80
N ARG A 61 -7.98 -12.62 74.25
CA ARG A 61 -6.90 -11.71 73.88
C ARG A 61 -6.62 -11.81 72.38
N THR A 62 -6.47 -10.64 71.75
CA THR A 62 -6.04 -10.55 70.35
C THR A 62 -4.52 -10.59 70.29
N TYR A 63 -3.98 -11.56 69.55
CA TYR A 63 -2.57 -11.71 69.26
C TYR A 63 -2.29 -11.14 67.88
N VAL A 64 -1.36 -10.19 67.80
CA VAL A 64 -1.01 -9.48 66.58
C VAL A 64 0.49 -9.72 66.29
N PRO A 65 0.89 -9.95 65.03
CA PRO A 65 2.30 -10.10 64.69
C PRO A 65 3.08 -8.84 65.04
N ILE A 66 3.95 -8.94 66.04
CA ILE A 66 4.69 -7.79 66.54
C ILE A 66 5.61 -7.19 65.47
N ARG A 67 6.27 -8.04 64.66
CA ARG A 67 7.15 -7.60 63.57
C ARG A 67 6.41 -6.70 62.57
N LEU A 68 5.23 -7.13 62.14
CA LEU A 68 4.40 -6.40 61.19
C LEU A 68 4.01 -5.01 61.72
N VAL A 69 3.59 -4.92 62.98
CA VAL A 69 3.22 -3.64 63.62
C VAL A 69 4.43 -2.74 63.79
N SER A 70 5.55 -3.29 64.25
CA SER A 70 6.78 -2.54 64.51
C SER A 70 7.43 -2.01 63.24
N GLU A 71 7.50 -2.81 62.17
CA GLU A 71 8.03 -2.37 60.87
C GLU A 71 7.14 -1.28 60.24
N ALA A 72 5.81 -1.40 60.38
CA ALA A 72 4.88 -0.35 59.96
C ALA A 72 5.04 0.97 60.76
N LEU A 73 5.62 0.91 61.95
CA LEU A 73 6.03 2.05 62.77
C LEU A 73 7.49 2.48 62.53
N ASP A 74 8.10 2.00 61.45
CA ASP A 74 9.48 2.28 61.03
C ASP A 74 10.57 1.83 62.01
N LYS A 75 10.27 0.79 62.81
CA LYS A 75 11.21 0.16 63.75
C LYS A 75 11.90 -1.04 63.13
N ILE A 76 13.07 -1.37 63.65
CA ILE A 76 13.83 -2.58 63.31
C ILE A 76 13.49 -3.66 64.34
N VAL A 77 13.22 -4.87 63.87
CA VAL A 77 12.82 -6.00 64.71
C VAL A 77 13.79 -7.16 64.52
N GLU A 78 14.44 -7.57 65.61
CA GLU A 78 15.37 -8.69 65.65
C GLU A 78 14.87 -9.77 66.62
N TRP A 79 15.26 -11.02 66.37
CA TRP A 79 14.95 -12.15 67.25
C TRP A 79 16.24 -12.75 67.78
N ASP A 80 16.42 -12.73 69.09
CA ASP A 80 17.47 -13.50 69.77
C ASP A 80 16.93 -14.89 70.11
N ASN A 81 17.39 -15.88 69.35
CA ASN A 81 16.94 -17.26 69.51
C ASN A 81 17.45 -17.94 70.78
N ASN A 82 18.61 -17.52 71.30
CA ASN A 82 19.21 -18.13 72.49
C ASN A 82 18.49 -17.66 73.75
N GLN A 83 18.07 -16.40 73.77
CA GLN A 83 17.39 -15.80 74.91
C GLN A 83 15.86 -15.79 74.77
N SER A 84 15.34 -16.15 73.59
CA SER A 84 13.92 -16.01 73.24
C SER A 84 13.40 -14.58 73.42
N ILE A 85 14.15 -13.60 72.90
CA ILE A 85 13.86 -12.16 73.03
C ILE A 85 13.53 -11.55 71.66
N VAL A 86 12.44 -10.78 71.61
CA VAL A 86 12.17 -9.86 70.50
C VAL A 86 12.80 -8.50 70.82
N ILE A 87 13.72 -8.04 69.99
CA ILE A 87 14.39 -6.74 70.15
C ILE A 87 13.79 -5.78 69.14
N ILE A 88 13.32 -4.61 69.60
CA ILE A 88 12.71 -3.58 68.76
C ILE A 88 13.47 -2.28 68.99
N ASN A 89 14.14 -1.79 67.95
CA ASN A 89 14.97 -0.59 68.02
C ASN A 89 14.53 0.45 67.00
N ASP A 90 14.86 1.71 67.28
CA ASP A 90 14.90 2.75 66.26
C ASP A 90 16.00 2.46 65.25
N LYS A 91 15.83 2.96 64.02
CA LYS A 91 16.92 2.98 63.04
C LYS A 91 18.08 3.79 63.58
N SER A 92 19.29 3.27 63.40
CA SER A 92 20.50 4.01 63.76
C SER A 92 20.66 5.25 62.86
N PRO A 93 21.43 6.26 63.30
CA PRO A 93 21.79 7.39 62.45
C PRO A 93 22.44 6.97 61.12
N SER A 94 23.21 5.87 61.11
CA SER A 94 23.83 5.36 59.88
C SER A 94 22.82 4.77 58.90
N GLN A 95 21.81 4.04 59.39
CA GLN A 95 20.74 3.49 58.54
C GLN A 95 19.86 4.59 57.95
N ILE A 96 19.55 5.62 58.74
CA ILE A 96 18.81 6.80 58.27
C ILE A 96 19.63 7.53 57.19
N ALA A 97 20.93 7.73 57.41
CA ALA A 97 21.82 8.37 56.43
C ALA A 97 21.91 7.58 55.11
N GLN A 98 21.98 6.25 55.17
CA GLN A 98 21.96 5.39 53.98
C GLN A 98 20.65 5.51 53.21
N GLN A 99 19.52 5.53 53.92
CA GLN A 99 18.20 5.68 53.29
C GLN A 99 18.03 7.06 52.64
N LEU A 100 18.53 8.12 53.29
CA LEU A 100 18.55 9.47 52.73
C LEU A 100 19.41 9.53 51.45
N ALA A 101 20.63 8.99 51.50
CA ALA A 101 21.52 8.95 50.35
C ALA A 101 20.91 8.19 49.15
N ALA A 102 20.21 7.08 49.41
CA ALA A 102 19.52 6.33 48.36
C ALA A 102 18.37 7.14 47.73
N LYS A 103 17.57 7.84 48.55
CA LYS A 103 16.51 8.74 48.06
C LYS A 103 17.07 9.93 47.29
N ASP A 104 18.18 10.51 47.73
CA ASP A 104 18.83 11.62 47.03
C ASP A 104 19.35 11.19 45.65
N ALA A 105 19.92 9.98 45.55
CA ALA A 105 20.33 9.42 44.27
C ALA A 105 19.13 9.16 43.33
N GLU A 106 18.01 8.68 43.88
CA GLU A 106 16.76 8.52 43.12
C GLU A 106 16.21 9.87 42.63
N ILE A 107 16.20 10.90 43.49
CA ILE A 107 15.77 12.26 43.13
C ILE A 107 16.66 12.82 42.01
N GLN A 108 17.98 12.64 42.09
CA GLN A 108 18.90 13.08 41.03
C GLN A 108 18.59 12.39 39.70
N ARG A 109 18.37 11.07 39.72
CA ARG A 109 18.00 10.31 38.52
C ARG A 109 16.68 10.78 37.92
N LEU A 110 15.65 10.96 38.74
CA LEU A 110 14.34 11.45 38.30
C LEU A 110 14.43 12.89 37.78
N THR A 111 15.25 13.74 38.40
CA THR A 111 15.49 15.12 37.94
C THR A 111 16.15 15.13 36.57
N TYR A 112 17.16 14.28 36.37
CA TYR A 112 17.80 14.12 35.06
C TYR A 112 16.81 13.63 34.00
N GLN A 113 16.01 12.60 34.31
CA GLN A 113 14.97 12.11 33.40
C GLN A 113 13.94 13.18 33.06
N SER A 114 13.50 13.97 34.05
CA SER A 114 12.57 15.09 33.85
C SER A 114 13.15 16.14 32.91
N SER A 115 14.43 16.51 33.09
CA SER A 115 15.14 17.44 32.19
C SER A 115 15.21 16.91 30.75
N MET A 116 15.49 15.62 30.57
CA MET A 116 15.50 14.99 29.24
C MET A 116 14.12 14.99 28.58
N LEU A 117 13.06 14.69 29.34
CA LEU A 117 11.70 14.72 28.85
C LEU A 117 11.26 16.14 28.47
N GLN A 118 11.61 17.15 29.27
CA GLN A 118 11.35 18.55 28.94
C GLN A 118 12.01 18.97 27.62
N ASN A 119 13.26 18.56 27.39
CA ASN A 119 13.93 18.82 26.12
C ASN A 119 13.22 18.13 24.95
N LYS A 120 12.72 16.90 25.13
CA LYS A 120 11.98 16.21 24.08
C LYS A 120 10.64 16.87 23.77
N VAL A 121 9.95 17.39 24.79
CA VAL A 121 8.71 18.17 24.60
C VAL A 121 8.98 19.41 23.76
N ILE A 122 10.04 20.16 24.06
CA ILE A 122 10.42 21.35 23.27
C ILE A 122 10.71 21.00 21.80
N GLU A 123 11.42 19.90 21.56
CA GLU A 123 11.73 19.43 20.21
C GLU A 123 10.45 19.04 19.44
N LEU A 124 9.55 18.31 20.08
CA LEU A 124 8.27 17.91 19.48
C LEU A 124 7.37 19.12 19.21
N ASP A 125 7.30 20.08 20.13
CA ASP A 125 6.53 21.32 19.94
C ASP A 125 7.04 22.14 18.76
N LYS A 126 8.36 22.13 18.51
CA LYS A 126 8.94 22.77 17.33
C LYS A 126 8.53 22.03 16.06
N ALA A 127 8.70 20.71 16.04
CA ALA A 127 8.33 19.89 14.88
C ALA A 127 6.83 20.01 14.53
N LEU A 128 5.96 20.07 15.55
CA LEU A 128 4.52 20.28 15.35
C LEU A 128 4.23 21.63 14.69
N LYS A 129 4.87 22.72 15.14
CA LYS A 129 4.70 24.05 14.53
C LYS A 129 5.17 24.11 13.08
N ASP A 130 6.29 23.44 12.79
CA ASP A 130 6.83 23.38 11.43
C ASP A 130 5.85 22.64 10.50
N LEU A 131 5.32 21.48 10.94
CA LEU A 131 4.30 20.72 10.22
C LEU A 131 2.97 21.47 10.06
N GLU A 132 2.52 22.18 11.09
CA GLU A 132 1.31 23.01 11.02
C GLU A 132 1.45 24.13 9.98
N SER A 133 2.65 24.71 9.87
CA SER A 133 2.95 25.76 8.89
C SER A 133 2.96 25.21 7.46
N GLU A 134 3.60 24.05 7.25
CA GLU A 134 3.61 23.35 5.97
C GLU A 134 2.20 22.92 5.53
N LYS A 135 1.42 22.35 6.47
CA LYS A 135 0.02 21.98 6.21
C LYS A 135 -0.80 23.20 5.79
N LYS A 136 -0.60 24.34 6.47
CA LYS A 136 -1.30 25.57 6.12
C LYS A 136 -0.93 26.07 4.72
N GLU A 137 0.35 26.00 4.34
CA GLU A 137 0.77 26.39 2.99
C GLU A 137 0.08 25.52 1.91
N ILE A 138 -0.06 24.23 2.16
CA ILE A 138 -0.79 23.31 1.27
C ILE A 138 -2.28 23.66 1.23
N GLU A 139 -2.91 23.90 2.38
CA GLU A 139 -4.32 24.32 2.46
C GLU A 139 -4.56 25.65 1.72
N ASP A 140 -3.64 26.61 1.86
CA ASP A 140 -3.68 27.89 1.17
C ASP A 140 -3.56 27.69 -0.36
N LYS A 141 -2.68 26.80 -0.83
CA LYS A 141 -2.58 26.45 -2.27
C LYS A 141 -3.86 25.78 -2.79
N LYS A 142 -4.41 24.83 -2.05
CA LYS A 142 -5.68 24.16 -2.39
C LYS A 142 -6.90 25.10 -2.38
N SER A 143 -6.77 26.31 -1.84
CA SER A 143 -7.83 27.32 -1.92
C SER A 143 -8.05 27.86 -3.34
N ASN A 144 -7.09 27.64 -4.24
CA ASN A 144 -7.20 27.81 -5.69
C ASN A 144 -7.11 26.43 -6.38
N PRO A 145 -8.21 25.67 -6.45
CA PRO A 145 -8.19 24.31 -6.99
C PRO A 145 -7.68 24.19 -8.43
N ASP A 146 -7.91 25.23 -9.24
CA ASP A 146 -7.45 25.31 -10.63
C ASP A 146 -5.93 25.43 -10.72
N GLU A 147 -5.33 26.42 -10.05
CA GLU A 147 -3.88 26.61 -10.01
C GLU A 147 -3.17 25.38 -9.42
N TYR A 148 -3.72 24.81 -8.34
CA TYR A 148 -3.14 23.62 -7.70
C TYR A 148 -3.13 22.39 -8.60
N LEU A 149 -4.24 22.10 -9.30
CA LEU A 149 -4.31 20.96 -10.18
C LEU A 149 -3.47 21.19 -11.45
N GLU A 150 -3.44 22.42 -11.97
CA GLU A 150 -2.60 22.77 -13.12
C GLU A 150 -1.12 22.55 -12.83
N ASP A 151 -0.62 23.03 -11.68
CA ASP A 151 0.77 22.82 -11.24
C ASP A 151 1.13 21.33 -11.14
N TYR A 152 0.26 20.53 -10.51
CA TYR A 152 0.44 19.08 -10.42
C TYR A 152 0.55 18.41 -11.80
N LEU A 153 -0.30 18.81 -12.74
CA LEU A 153 -0.29 18.25 -14.10
C LEU A 153 0.99 18.61 -14.86
N TYR A 154 1.53 19.81 -14.68
CA TYR A 154 2.83 20.15 -15.26
C TYR A 154 3.97 19.35 -14.63
N ASP A 155 3.98 19.18 -13.32
CA ASP A 155 5.04 18.44 -12.63
C ASP A 155 5.04 16.95 -12.99
N GLU A 156 3.88 16.30 -13.03
CA GLU A 156 3.77 14.86 -13.27
C GLU A 156 3.61 14.50 -14.75
N TYR A 157 2.91 15.33 -15.54
CA TYR A 157 2.45 14.97 -16.87
C TYR A 157 2.84 15.97 -17.98
N SER A 158 3.74 16.94 -17.74
CA SER A 158 4.24 17.85 -18.80
C SER A 158 4.77 17.12 -20.04
N LYS A 159 5.27 15.89 -19.87
CA LYS A 159 5.62 14.99 -20.97
C LYS A 159 5.10 13.58 -20.70
N TRP A 160 4.19 13.11 -21.55
CA TRP A 160 3.63 11.76 -21.46
C TRP A 160 3.66 11.06 -22.84
N ASN A 161 4.06 9.78 -22.86
CA ASN A 161 4.27 9.00 -24.08
C ASN A 161 5.11 9.71 -25.18
N SER A 162 6.12 10.47 -24.75
CA SER A 162 6.96 11.33 -25.61
C SER A 162 6.30 12.57 -26.20
N ILE A 163 5.02 12.80 -25.93
CA ILE A 163 4.26 14.00 -26.29
C ILE A 163 4.40 15.03 -25.18
N ARG A 164 4.53 16.30 -25.53
CA ARG A 164 4.46 17.41 -24.56
C ARG A 164 3.06 17.99 -24.57
N PHE A 165 2.52 18.21 -23.39
CA PHE A 165 1.18 18.75 -23.20
C PHE A 165 1.25 20.06 -22.42
N ASP A 166 0.40 21.00 -22.81
CA ASP A 166 0.07 22.18 -22.04
C ASP A 166 -1.26 21.95 -21.33
N TYR A 167 -1.33 22.33 -20.06
CA TYR A 167 -2.50 22.15 -19.21
C TYR A 167 -3.12 23.50 -18.87
N LYS A 168 -4.44 23.54 -18.90
CA LYS A 168 -5.25 24.66 -18.43
C LYS A 168 -6.38 24.14 -17.57
N VAL A 169 -6.41 24.53 -16.31
CA VAL A 169 -7.52 24.19 -15.41
C VAL A 169 -8.33 25.44 -15.12
N LYS A 170 -9.65 25.29 -15.10
CA LYS A 170 -10.56 26.35 -14.64
C LYS A 170 -11.54 25.80 -13.64
N GLU A 171 -11.63 26.45 -12.49
CA GLU A 171 -12.69 26.22 -11.53
C GLU A 171 -13.91 27.09 -11.89
N SER A 172 -15.08 26.47 -11.95
CA SER A 172 -16.32 27.20 -12.12
C SER A 172 -17.48 26.49 -11.44
N LYS A 173 -18.13 27.18 -10.50
CA LYS A 173 -19.32 26.69 -9.78
C LYS A 173 -19.08 25.38 -9.03
N GLY A 174 -17.84 25.13 -8.60
CA GLY A 174 -17.45 23.88 -7.95
C GLY A 174 -17.08 22.77 -8.92
N ASP A 175 -17.05 23.00 -10.23
CA ASP A 175 -16.56 22.02 -11.20
C ASP A 175 -15.17 22.42 -11.70
N LEU A 176 -14.29 21.43 -11.86
CA LEU A 176 -12.97 21.57 -12.44
C LEU A 176 -13.02 21.18 -13.91
N LYS A 177 -12.71 22.14 -14.78
CA LYS A 177 -12.62 21.94 -16.22
C LYS A 177 -11.17 21.92 -16.67
N LEU A 178 -10.69 20.75 -17.07
CA LEU A 178 -9.33 20.53 -17.58
C LEU A 178 -9.29 20.63 -19.11
N THR A 179 -8.38 21.42 -19.65
CA THR A 179 -8.02 21.40 -21.09
C THR A 179 -6.58 20.96 -21.23
N ILE A 180 -6.37 19.88 -21.97
CA ILE A 180 -5.07 19.33 -22.31
C ILE A 180 -4.80 19.69 -23.78
N GLU A 181 -3.77 20.46 -24.06
CA GLU A 181 -3.45 20.96 -25.39
C GLU A 181 -2.09 20.41 -25.85
N PHE A 182 -1.99 20.04 -27.12
CA PHE A 182 -0.72 19.74 -27.77
C PHE A 182 -0.83 20.01 -29.27
N ASP A 183 0.31 20.19 -29.92
CA ASP A 183 0.36 20.28 -31.38
C ASP A 183 0.40 18.88 -31.98
N ARG A 184 -0.71 18.41 -32.55
CA ARG A 184 -0.76 17.06 -33.11
C ARG A 184 0.16 16.91 -34.32
N SER A 185 0.42 17.98 -35.07
CA SER A 185 1.30 17.92 -36.24
C SER A 185 2.74 17.58 -35.84
N ASP A 186 3.21 18.11 -34.71
CA ASP A 186 4.54 17.83 -34.14
C ASP A 186 4.67 16.42 -33.56
N TYR A 187 3.56 15.84 -33.07
CA TYR A 187 3.54 14.56 -32.37
C TYR A 187 2.66 13.49 -33.06
N LYS A 188 2.44 13.61 -34.37
CA LYS A 188 1.50 12.75 -35.13
C LYS A 188 1.79 11.26 -34.91
N SER A 189 3.05 10.85 -35.01
CA SER A 189 3.43 9.44 -34.87
C SER A 189 3.24 8.91 -33.45
N GLU A 190 3.59 9.72 -32.44
CA GLU A 190 3.43 9.39 -31.03
C GLU A 190 1.96 9.27 -30.65
N TRP A 191 1.12 10.18 -31.16
CA TRP A 191 -0.32 10.19 -30.94
C TRP A 191 -0.99 8.99 -31.62
N ASN A 192 -0.69 8.70 -32.88
CA ASN A 192 -1.28 7.57 -33.61
C ASN A 192 -0.93 6.19 -33.00
N LYS A 193 0.10 6.09 -32.15
CA LYS A 193 0.46 4.86 -31.41
C LYS A 193 -0.35 4.66 -30.12
N LEU A 194 -1.16 5.65 -29.73
CA LEU A 194 -1.99 5.59 -28.54
C LEU A 194 -3.34 5.00 -28.88
N THR A 195 -3.67 3.88 -28.25
CA THR A 195 -5.01 3.32 -28.28
C THR A 195 -5.92 4.11 -27.33
N ASP A 196 -7.21 4.19 -27.62
CA ASP A 196 -8.24 4.78 -26.73
C ASP A 196 -8.05 4.34 -25.27
N ARG A 197 -7.87 3.04 -25.03
CA ARG A 197 -7.64 2.47 -23.69
C ARG A 197 -6.43 3.05 -22.94
N LYS A 198 -5.35 3.40 -23.65
CA LYS A 198 -4.16 4.03 -23.03
C LYS A 198 -4.47 5.45 -22.60
N ILE A 199 -5.21 6.18 -23.44
CA ILE A 199 -5.65 7.55 -23.15
C ILE A 199 -6.66 7.53 -22.00
N GLU A 200 -7.63 6.62 -22.02
CA GLU A 200 -8.60 6.43 -20.93
C GLU A 200 -7.91 6.13 -19.60
N ASN A 201 -6.94 5.21 -19.57
CA ASN A 201 -6.22 4.90 -18.33
C ASN A 201 -5.50 6.13 -17.77
N TRP A 202 -4.80 6.87 -18.63
CA TRP A 202 -4.11 8.10 -18.23
C TRP A 202 -5.08 9.18 -17.73
N LEU A 203 -6.22 9.36 -18.40
CA LEU A 203 -7.26 10.29 -17.95
C LEU A 203 -7.89 9.84 -16.62
N ASN A 204 -8.03 8.53 -16.38
CA ASN A 204 -8.47 8.01 -15.08
C ASN A 204 -7.43 8.28 -13.99
N ASP A 205 -6.12 8.14 -14.26
CA ASP A 205 -5.07 8.47 -13.29
C ASP A 205 -5.14 9.96 -12.87
N ILE A 206 -5.38 10.86 -13.82
CA ILE A 206 -5.59 12.28 -13.56
C ILE A 206 -6.89 12.51 -12.75
N TYR A 207 -7.98 11.85 -13.14
CA TYR A 207 -9.26 11.96 -12.45
C TYR A 207 -9.19 11.47 -11.00
N ASP A 208 -8.54 10.33 -10.76
CA ASP A 208 -8.40 9.75 -9.42
C ASP A 208 -7.66 10.73 -8.49
N TYR A 209 -6.57 11.34 -8.97
CA TYR A 209 -5.88 12.39 -8.23
C TYR A 209 -6.78 13.60 -7.95
N ALA A 210 -7.47 14.11 -8.97
CA ALA A 210 -8.36 15.26 -8.81
C ALA A 210 -9.52 14.95 -7.83
N ALA A 211 -10.08 13.75 -7.85
CA ALA A 211 -11.17 13.30 -6.99
C ALA A 211 -10.71 13.11 -5.53
N ASP A 212 -9.49 12.62 -5.30
CA ASP A 212 -8.92 12.49 -3.96
C ASP A 212 -8.63 13.86 -3.33
N GLU A 213 -8.09 14.79 -4.12
CA GLU A 213 -7.74 16.14 -3.66
C GLU A 213 -8.96 17.06 -3.53
N PHE A 214 -9.93 16.91 -4.44
CA PHE A 214 -11.13 17.74 -4.52
C PHE A 214 -12.42 16.91 -4.60
N PRO A 215 -12.77 16.14 -3.55
CA PRO A 215 -13.86 15.15 -3.59
C PRO A 215 -15.28 15.70 -3.74
N LYS A 216 -15.43 17.03 -3.70
CA LYS A 216 -16.72 17.72 -3.89
C LYS A 216 -16.83 18.38 -5.26
N ALA A 217 -15.74 18.42 -6.01
CA ALA A 217 -15.73 19.08 -7.30
C ALA A 217 -16.18 18.12 -8.40
N GLY A 218 -17.02 18.58 -9.32
CA GLY A 218 -17.20 17.88 -10.59
C GLY A 218 -15.89 17.93 -11.39
N PHE A 219 -15.71 16.99 -12.31
CA PHE A 219 -14.50 16.93 -13.15
C PHE A 219 -14.89 16.67 -14.59
N GLU A 220 -14.50 17.58 -15.49
CA GLU A 220 -14.73 17.46 -16.92
C GLU A 220 -13.54 18.05 -17.69
N GLY A 221 -13.46 17.75 -18.98
CA GLY A 221 -12.40 18.32 -19.79
C GLY A 221 -12.31 17.80 -21.21
N SER A 222 -11.24 18.21 -21.88
CA SER A 222 -10.94 17.77 -23.24
C SER A 222 -9.44 17.70 -23.52
N ILE A 223 -9.08 16.85 -24.48
CA ILE A 223 -7.78 16.86 -25.15
C ILE A 223 -7.98 17.53 -26.52
N ARG A 224 -7.13 18.50 -26.84
CA ARG A 224 -7.29 19.37 -28.01
C ARG A 224 -6.02 19.46 -28.83
N ASP A 225 -6.17 19.32 -30.14
CA ASP A 225 -5.12 19.65 -31.10
C ASP A 225 -5.07 21.17 -31.31
N THR A 226 -3.93 21.78 -31.03
CA THR A 226 -3.74 23.22 -31.22
C THR A 226 -3.57 23.64 -32.67
N ASP A 227 -3.09 22.74 -33.55
CA ASP A 227 -2.90 23.01 -34.98
C ASP A 227 -4.25 23.13 -35.68
N LYS A 228 -5.06 22.05 -35.65
CA LYS A 228 -6.41 22.03 -36.22
C LYS A 228 -7.45 22.73 -35.36
N ARG A 229 -7.12 23.05 -34.09
CA ARG A 229 -7.99 23.72 -33.10
C ARG A 229 -9.24 22.93 -32.74
N GLU A 230 -9.19 21.61 -32.85
CA GLU A 230 -10.31 20.68 -32.62
C GLU A 230 -10.13 19.85 -31.35
N ASN A 231 -11.26 19.42 -30.75
CA ASN A 231 -11.23 18.48 -29.64
C ASN A 231 -11.03 17.06 -30.20
N LEU A 232 -10.05 16.34 -29.69
CA LEU A 232 -9.80 14.93 -30.02
C LEU A 232 -10.51 14.01 -29.03
N VAL A 233 -10.61 14.44 -27.77
CA VAL A 233 -11.24 13.67 -26.69
C VAL A 233 -12.01 14.63 -25.79
N GLU A 234 -13.19 14.25 -25.34
CA GLU A 234 -13.87 14.89 -24.22
C GLU A 234 -14.14 13.88 -23.12
N PHE A 235 -14.08 14.33 -21.87
CA PHE A 235 -14.35 13.49 -20.72
C PHE A 235 -15.15 14.24 -19.66
N GLU A 236 -15.97 13.49 -18.92
CA GLU A 236 -16.83 14.00 -17.86
C GLU A 236 -16.99 12.93 -16.77
N GLU A 237 -16.93 13.35 -15.52
CA GLU A 237 -17.26 12.50 -14.38
C GLU A 237 -18.76 12.17 -14.37
N SER A 238 -19.08 10.90 -14.19
CA SER A 238 -20.45 10.48 -13.95
C SER A 238 -20.51 9.25 -13.04
N LYS A 239 -21.02 9.48 -11.82
CA LYS A 239 -21.24 8.45 -10.79
C LYS A 239 -19.95 7.80 -10.30
N GLY A 240 -18.92 8.60 -10.05
CA GLY A 240 -17.61 8.19 -9.56
C GLY A 240 -16.78 7.46 -10.61
N LYS A 241 -17.03 7.73 -11.90
CA LYS A 241 -16.29 7.16 -13.03
C LYS A 241 -16.15 8.19 -14.13
N LEU A 242 -14.99 8.20 -14.77
CA LEU A 242 -14.79 9.02 -15.95
C LEU A 242 -15.49 8.40 -17.18
N LYS A 243 -16.27 9.21 -17.89
CA LYS A 243 -16.82 8.89 -19.20
C LYS A 243 -16.02 9.62 -20.25
N VAL A 244 -15.44 8.87 -21.18
CA VAL A 244 -14.57 9.40 -22.22
C VAL A 244 -15.25 9.22 -23.58
N LYS A 245 -15.16 10.24 -24.44
CA LYS A 245 -15.64 10.24 -25.81
C LYS A 245 -14.51 10.67 -26.72
N PHE A 246 -14.24 9.87 -27.75
CA PHE A 246 -13.24 10.16 -28.76
C PHE A 246 -13.92 10.78 -29.98
N TYR A 247 -13.36 11.88 -30.46
CA TYR A 247 -13.79 12.66 -31.62
C TYR A 247 -12.70 12.78 -32.68
N ASP A 248 -11.50 12.32 -32.36
CA ASP A 248 -10.49 12.06 -33.37
C ASP A 248 -11.06 11.00 -34.30
N ASP A 249 -11.64 11.48 -35.40
CA ASP A 249 -11.78 10.75 -36.65
C ASP A 249 -10.33 10.53 -37.13
N VAL A 250 -9.65 9.60 -36.47
CA VAL A 250 -8.48 8.99 -37.06
C VAL A 250 -9.06 8.40 -38.33
N GLY A 251 -8.80 9.05 -39.47
CA GLY A 251 -9.07 8.46 -40.77
C GLY A 251 -8.27 7.16 -40.79
N TYR A 252 -8.89 6.08 -40.34
CA TYR A 252 -8.28 4.77 -40.20
C TYR A 252 -7.84 4.24 -41.59
N TYR A 253 -8.30 4.88 -42.68
CA TYR A 253 -8.25 4.29 -44.03
C TYR A 253 -7.21 4.92 -44.97
N GLU A 254 -6.82 6.19 -44.78
CA GLU A 254 -5.72 6.79 -45.57
C GLU A 254 -4.36 6.20 -45.18
N ASP A 255 -4.15 5.82 -43.91
CA ASP A 255 -2.86 5.28 -43.45
C ASP A 255 -2.61 3.85 -43.99
N LEU A 256 -3.66 2.99 -44.12
CA LEU A 256 -3.50 1.66 -44.74
C LEU A 256 -3.25 1.78 -46.25
N GLU A 257 -3.97 2.67 -46.93
CA GLU A 257 -3.76 2.94 -48.35
C GLU A 257 -2.32 3.43 -48.61
N ASP A 258 -1.85 4.42 -47.84
CA ASP A 258 -0.50 4.96 -47.94
C ASP A 258 0.58 3.89 -47.67
N ASP A 259 0.41 3.07 -46.63
CA ASP A 259 1.34 2.01 -46.28
C ASP A 259 1.38 0.92 -47.37
N LEU A 260 0.22 0.50 -47.88
CA LEU A 260 0.16 -0.48 -48.96
C LEU A 260 0.83 0.06 -50.23
N ASN A 261 0.60 1.31 -50.59
CA ASN A 261 1.28 1.94 -51.71
C ASN A 261 2.80 2.07 -51.48
N TYR A 262 3.22 2.41 -50.27
CA TYR A 262 4.63 2.55 -49.91
C TYR A 262 5.38 1.21 -50.01
N TYR A 263 4.84 0.15 -49.41
CA TYR A 263 5.50 -1.15 -49.34
C TYR A 263 5.28 -2.01 -50.59
N PHE A 264 4.12 -1.91 -51.22
CA PHE A 264 3.66 -2.85 -52.24
C PHE A 264 3.26 -2.19 -53.57
N GLY A 265 3.20 -0.86 -53.65
CA GLY A 265 2.92 -0.14 -54.91
C GLY A 265 4.14 -0.02 -55.85
N SER A 266 5.36 -0.23 -55.33
CA SER A 266 6.59 -0.13 -56.12
C SER A 266 7.71 -1.04 -55.62
N GLY A 267 8.84 -1.12 -56.34
CA GLY A 267 9.98 -1.94 -55.91
C GLY A 267 9.76 -3.46 -56.06
N LEU A 268 8.78 -3.86 -56.88
CA LEU A 268 8.31 -5.24 -57.03
C LEU A 268 9.35 -6.27 -57.50
N THR A 269 10.53 -5.81 -57.95
CA THR A 269 11.67 -6.70 -58.22
C THR A 269 12.19 -7.43 -56.99
N ALA A 270 11.78 -7.02 -55.79
CA ALA A 270 11.98 -7.77 -54.55
C ALA A 270 11.29 -9.14 -54.57
N TYR A 271 10.12 -9.25 -55.21
CA TYR A 271 9.38 -10.50 -55.38
C TYR A 271 9.96 -11.35 -56.50
N HIS A 272 10.12 -10.76 -57.69
CA HIS A 272 10.78 -11.41 -58.81
C HIS A 272 11.32 -10.39 -59.82
N LYS A 273 12.46 -10.67 -60.44
CA LYS A 273 13.09 -9.76 -61.41
C LYS A 273 12.19 -9.42 -62.62
N ASP A 274 11.25 -10.31 -62.97
CA ASP A 274 10.39 -10.15 -64.14
C ASP A 274 9.30 -9.08 -63.94
N PHE A 275 9.04 -8.68 -62.69
CA PHE A 275 8.24 -7.47 -62.40
C PHE A 275 8.87 -6.19 -62.98
N GLY A 276 10.18 -6.19 -63.25
CA GLY A 276 10.86 -5.10 -63.94
C GLY A 276 10.66 -3.73 -63.26
N LYS A 277 9.95 -2.83 -63.94
CA LYS A 277 9.63 -1.49 -63.43
C LYS A 277 8.13 -1.28 -63.17
N LEU A 278 7.38 -2.38 -63.13
CA LEU A 278 5.95 -2.36 -62.86
C LEU A 278 5.65 -1.61 -61.56
N LYS A 279 4.55 -0.87 -61.59
CA LYS A 279 4.00 -0.17 -60.43
C LYS A 279 2.52 -0.53 -60.30
N ALA A 280 2.06 -0.49 -59.07
CA ALA A 280 0.66 -0.57 -58.72
C ALA A 280 0.28 0.66 -57.89
N ASP A 281 -0.95 1.11 -58.09
CA ASP A 281 -1.65 2.04 -57.21
C ASP A 281 -2.65 1.20 -56.42
N ILE A 282 -2.68 1.33 -55.10
CA ILE A 282 -3.54 0.54 -54.23
C ILE A 282 -4.53 1.50 -53.60
N GLU A 283 -5.82 1.24 -53.79
CA GLU A 283 -6.92 2.02 -53.18
C GLU A 283 -7.60 1.16 -52.12
N VAL A 284 -8.02 1.76 -51.00
CA VAL A 284 -8.64 1.03 -49.88
C VAL A 284 -9.98 1.67 -49.49
N ASP A 285 -11.04 0.88 -49.59
CA ASP A 285 -12.37 1.21 -49.07
C ASP A 285 -12.65 0.40 -47.80
N VAL A 286 -13.16 1.03 -46.74
CA VAL A 286 -13.53 0.32 -45.49
C VAL A 286 -15.00 0.52 -45.14
N TYR A 287 -15.65 -0.56 -44.74
CA TYR A 287 -17.07 -0.64 -44.41
C TYR A 287 -17.27 -1.01 -42.93
N ASP A 288 -17.23 0.01 -42.05
CA ASP A 288 -17.24 -0.11 -40.59
C ASP A 288 -18.43 -0.88 -39.99
N TYR A 289 -19.57 -0.89 -40.68
CA TYR A 289 -20.76 -1.59 -40.17
C TYR A 289 -20.65 -3.11 -40.24
N ASP A 290 -19.79 -3.60 -41.14
CA ASP A 290 -19.72 -5.01 -41.51
C ASP A 290 -18.35 -5.62 -41.17
N ASP A 291 -17.43 -4.86 -40.55
CA ASP A 291 -16.04 -5.23 -40.29
C ASP A 291 -15.34 -5.72 -41.57
N GLU A 292 -15.56 -5.01 -42.68
CA GLU A 292 -15.13 -5.37 -44.03
C GLU A 292 -14.17 -4.32 -44.64
N ILE A 293 -13.07 -4.77 -45.26
CA ILE A 293 -12.12 -3.95 -46.03
C ILE A 293 -12.13 -4.43 -47.47
N TYR A 294 -12.21 -3.50 -48.42
CA TYR A 294 -12.11 -3.75 -49.84
C TYR A 294 -10.87 -3.07 -50.43
N ILE A 295 -9.95 -3.85 -51.01
CA ILE A 295 -8.68 -3.36 -51.57
C ILE A 295 -8.70 -3.48 -53.09
N THR A 296 -8.44 -2.38 -53.78
CA THR A 296 -8.28 -2.35 -55.24
C THR A 296 -6.81 -2.17 -55.60
N VAL A 297 -6.22 -3.14 -56.29
CA VAL A 297 -4.82 -3.09 -56.77
C VAL A 297 -4.80 -2.78 -58.27
N ILE A 298 -4.42 -1.55 -58.63
CA ILE A 298 -4.42 -1.04 -60.00
C ILE A 298 -3.01 -1.13 -60.58
N VAL A 299 -2.79 -2.10 -61.46
CA VAL A 299 -1.49 -2.31 -62.12
C VAL A 299 -1.34 -1.38 -63.34
N ASP A 300 -0.21 -0.66 -63.45
CA ASP A 300 0.08 0.26 -64.56
C ASP A 300 0.50 -0.45 -65.88
N THR A 301 -0.40 -1.26 -66.42
CA THR A 301 -0.28 -1.89 -67.76
C THR A 301 -0.25 -0.88 -68.91
N SER A 302 -0.61 0.40 -68.69
CA SER A 302 -0.52 1.44 -69.72
C SER A 302 0.91 1.69 -70.17
N ARG A 303 1.87 1.47 -69.26
CA ARG A 303 3.31 1.60 -69.50
C ARG A 303 4.06 0.28 -69.48
N TYR A 304 3.55 -0.70 -68.74
CA TYR A 304 4.26 -1.93 -68.40
C TYR A 304 3.44 -3.19 -68.73
N SER A 305 2.78 -3.21 -69.90
CA SER A 305 1.92 -4.34 -70.31
C SER A 305 2.71 -5.64 -70.45
N ASP A 306 3.92 -5.59 -71.02
CA ASP A 306 4.75 -6.78 -71.23
C ASP A 306 5.25 -7.33 -69.88
N GLU A 307 5.71 -6.45 -68.98
CA GLU A 307 6.12 -6.87 -67.63
C GLU A 307 4.98 -7.47 -66.82
N TRP A 308 3.74 -6.97 -66.99
CA TRP A 308 2.58 -7.57 -66.35
C TRP A 308 2.26 -8.95 -66.94
N ASP A 309 2.31 -9.11 -68.26
CA ASP A 309 2.08 -10.40 -68.93
C ASP A 309 3.10 -11.47 -68.50
N ASP A 310 4.34 -11.07 -68.17
CA ASP A 310 5.39 -11.98 -67.69
C ASP A 310 5.16 -12.51 -66.25
N VAL A 311 4.42 -11.77 -65.41
CA VAL A 311 4.20 -12.12 -63.99
C VAL A 311 2.75 -12.47 -63.65
N PHE A 312 1.81 -12.24 -64.56
CA PHE A 312 0.40 -12.56 -64.38
C PHE A 312 0.20 -14.06 -64.10
N ASP A 313 -0.59 -14.39 -63.06
CA ASP A 313 -0.86 -15.77 -62.64
C ASP A 313 0.41 -16.60 -62.40
N THR A 314 1.39 -15.99 -61.72
CA THR A 314 2.62 -16.64 -61.27
C THR A 314 2.74 -16.63 -59.75
N ALA A 315 3.56 -17.54 -59.21
CA ALA A 315 3.84 -17.60 -57.77
C ALA A 315 4.37 -16.27 -57.20
N ALA A 316 5.14 -15.51 -58.00
CA ALA A 316 5.66 -14.22 -57.56
C ALA A 316 4.57 -13.15 -57.42
N ALA A 317 3.54 -13.19 -58.27
CA ALA A 317 2.38 -12.33 -58.13
C ALA A 317 1.46 -12.78 -57.01
N GLU A 318 1.37 -14.09 -56.74
CA GLU A 318 0.68 -14.60 -55.55
C GLU A 318 1.35 -14.13 -54.26
N ASP A 319 2.68 -14.27 -54.13
CA ASP A 319 3.43 -13.83 -52.94
C ASP A 319 3.23 -12.34 -52.66
N TRP A 320 3.26 -11.52 -53.71
CA TRP A 320 3.01 -10.08 -53.61
C TRP A 320 1.60 -9.75 -53.08
N LEU A 321 0.57 -10.41 -53.60
CA LEU A 321 -0.81 -10.21 -53.15
C LEU A 321 -1.05 -10.78 -51.74
N TYR A 322 -0.37 -11.88 -51.36
CA TYR A 322 -0.42 -12.40 -50.00
C TYR A 322 0.17 -11.43 -48.99
N ASP A 323 1.28 -10.78 -49.30
CA ASP A 323 1.88 -9.78 -48.41
C ASP A 323 0.97 -8.55 -48.22
N ILE A 324 0.27 -8.11 -49.27
CA ILE A 324 -0.76 -7.05 -49.17
C ILE A 324 -1.86 -7.48 -48.19
N MET A 325 -2.44 -8.66 -48.38
CA MET A 325 -3.50 -9.18 -47.49
C MET A 325 -3.01 -9.39 -46.05
N ASP A 326 -1.78 -9.88 -45.88
CA ASP A 326 -1.18 -10.14 -44.57
C ASP A 326 -0.86 -8.84 -43.82
N TYR A 327 -0.39 -7.81 -44.51
CA TYR A 327 -0.20 -6.48 -43.94
C TYR A 327 -1.55 -5.93 -43.45
N ALA A 328 -2.55 -5.89 -44.34
CA ALA A 328 -3.89 -5.42 -44.00
C ALA A 328 -4.50 -6.21 -42.83
N TYR A 329 -4.36 -7.54 -42.80
CA TYR A 329 -4.88 -8.37 -41.71
C TYR A 329 -4.17 -8.17 -40.37
N LYS A 330 -2.87 -7.84 -40.38
CA LYS A 330 -2.12 -7.55 -39.14
C LYS A 330 -2.52 -6.22 -38.52
N GLU A 331 -2.76 -5.22 -39.36
CA GLU A 331 -3.24 -3.91 -38.92
C GLU A 331 -4.72 -3.99 -38.49
N TYR A 332 -5.55 -4.69 -39.27
CA TYR A 332 -6.99 -4.86 -39.05
C TYR A 332 -7.36 -6.29 -38.71
N LYS A 333 -6.96 -6.70 -37.51
CA LYS A 333 -7.26 -8.05 -37.02
C LYS A 333 -8.78 -8.24 -36.87
N ASP A 334 -9.25 -9.42 -37.24
CA ASP A 334 -10.64 -9.87 -37.17
C ASP A 334 -11.59 -9.25 -38.23
N TYR A 335 -11.09 -8.39 -39.13
CA TYR A 335 -11.85 -7.90 -40.29
C TYR A 335 -11.87 -8.95 -41.42
N TRP A 336 -12.93 -8.92 -42.24
CA TRP A 336 -12.96 -9.60 -43.53
C TRP A 336 -12.34 -8.69 -44.58
N ILE A 337 -11.27 -9.14 -45.24
CA ILE A 337 -10.62 -8.36 -46.30
C ILE A 337 -10.95 -9.02 -47.62
N GLU A 338 -11.44 -8.25 -48.56
CA GLU A 338 -11.62 -8.67 -49.95
C GLU A 338 -11.03 -7.64 -50.90
N GLY A 339 -10.90 -8.01 -52.17
CA GLY A 339 -10.35 -7.08 -53.14
C GLY A 339 -10.15 -7.68 -54.51
N HIS A 340 -9.67 -6.83 -55.41
CA HIS A 340 -9.37 -7.23 -56.77
C HIS A 340 -8.14 -6.54 -57.35
N VAL A 341 -7.53 -7.21 -58.31
CA VAL A 341 -6.48 -6.64 -59.14
C VAL A 341 -7.09 -6.21 -60.45
N GLU A 342 -6.79 -5.01 -60.92
CA GLU A 342 -7.20 -4.53 -62.23
C GLU A 342 -6.04 -3.94 -63.03
N ASN A 343 -6.20 -3.95 -64.35
CA ASN A 343 -5.28 -3.28 -65.24
C ASN A 343 -5.70 -1.82 -65.48
N SER A 344 -4.86 -1.04 -66.16
CA SER A 344 -5.10 0.39 -66.44
C SER A 344 -6.33 0.70 -67.31
N LYS A 345 -7.10 -0.32 -67.71
CA LYS A 345 -8.39 -0.18 -68.41
C LYS A 345 -9.58 -0.54 -67.51
N GLY A 346 -9.35 -0.75 -66.20
CA GLY A 346 -10.37 -1.17 -65.23
C GLY A 346 -10.84 -2.62 -65.44
N LYS A 347 -10.07 -3.45 -66.17
CA LYS A 347 -10.43 -4.86 -66.34
C LYS A 347 -9.86 -5.66 -65.17
N THR A 348 -10.74 -6.29 -64.40
CA THR A 348 -10.33 -7.23 -63.33
C THR A 348 -9.50 -8.39 -63.88
N GLN A 349 -8.36 -8.62 -63.24
CA GLN A 349 -7.34 -9.63 -63.53
C GLN A 349 -7.36 -10.77 -62.51
N ALA A 350 -7.60 -10.44 -61.24
CA ALA A 350 -7.76 -11.40 -60.14
C ALA A 350 -8.67 -10.84 -59.05
N THR A 351 -9.17 -11.70 -58.17
CA THR A 351 -9.87 -11.34 -56.93
C THR A 351 -9.23 -12.09 -55.77
N PHE A 352 -9.23 -11.50 -54.57
CA PHE A 352 -8.67 -12.13 -53.38
C PHE A 352 -9.54 -11.90 -52.15
N GLU A 353 -9.40 -12.78 -51.16
CA GLU A 353 -10.11 -12.72 -49.88
C GLU A 353 -9.20 -13.18 -48.72
N CYS A 354 -9.31 -12.53 -47.57
CA CYS A 354 -8.78 -12.95 -46.28
C CYS A 354 -9.92 -12.95 -45.26
N SER A 355 -10.30 -14.14 -44.78
CA SER A 355 -11.33 -14.24 -43.74
C SER A 355 -10.84 -13.64 -42.42
N SER A 356 -11.76 -13.25 -41.54
CA SER A 356 -11.47 -12.84 -40.16
C SER A 356 -10.68 -13.87 -39.32
N SER A 357 -10.58 -15.13 -39.78
CA SER A 357 -9.72 -16.16 -39.19
C SER A 357 -8.28 -16.20 -39.73
N GLY A 358 -7.91 -15.28 -40.62
CA GLY A 358 -6.60 -15.16 -41.26
C GLY A 358 -6.36 -16.12 -42.44
N ARG A 359 -7.41 -16.76 -42.97
CA ARG A 359 -7.31 -17.62 -44.17
C ARG A 359 -7.41 -16.78 -45.44
N MET A 360 -6.35 -16.81 -46.26
CA MET A 360 -6.22 -16.06 -47.51
C MET A 360 -6.39 -16.94 -48.74
N LYS A 361 -6.96 -16.39 -49.81
CA LYS A 361 -7.05 -17.03 -51.14
C LYS A 361 -7.04 -16.00 -52.26
N ILE A 362 -6.51 -16.40 -53.42
CA ILE A 362 -6.46 -15.61 -54.65
C ILE A 362 -7.12 -16.41 -55.79
N TYR A 363 -7.84 -15.72 -56.67
CA TYR A 363 -8.53 -16.30 -57.82
C TYR A 363 -8.23 -15.47 -59.08
N TRP A 364 -7.37 -15.99 -59.97
CA TRP A 364 -7.04 -15.39 -61.28
C TRP A 364 -8.16 -15.59 -62.32
N LYS A 365 -8.32 -14.65 -63.27
CA LYS A 365 -9.42 -14.62 -64.25
C LYS A 365 -9.02 -14.86 -65.70
#